data_AF-A0A7W0KX80-F1
#
_entry.id   AF-A0A7W0KX80-F1
#
_cell.length_a   1.000
_cell.length_b   1.000
_cell.length_c   1.000
_cell.angle_alpha   90.00
_cell.angle_beta   90.00
_cell.angle_gamma   90.00
#
_symmetry.space_group_name_H-M   'P 1'
#
loop_
_entity.id
_entity.type
_entity.pdbx_description
1 polymer ?
#
loop_
_entity_poly.entity_id
_entity_poly.type
_entity_poly.pdbx_seq_one_letter_code
_entity_poly.pdbx_strand_id
1 'polypeptide(L)'
;ALTKARPALDAGATSAAAALVAVEAAIDDEIDGLRAARVEVVGRLDAAMLARYERLRTRLGGVAVGRLEGARCSGCHLDLSTAEAAAVRKAGPGQLSDCPQCGRLLVA
;
A
#
# COMPACT_ATOMS: atom_id res chain seq x y z
N ALA A 1 10.53 -48.89 -6.05
CA ALA A 1 10.79 -47.56 -6.64
C ALA A 1 10.54 -46.43 -5.63
N LEU A 2 9.31 -46.31 -5.08
CA LEU A 2 8.93 -45.25 -4.14
C LEU A 2 9.78 -45.19 -2.85
N THR A 3 10.14 -46.34 -2.27
CA THR A 3 10.98 -46.41 -1.06
C THR A 3 12.40 -45.85 -1.26
N LYS A 4 12.93 -45.92 -2.50
CA LYS A 4 14.26 -45.38 -2.85
C LYS A 4 14.24 -43.86 -3.03
N ALA A 5 13.10 -43.30 -3.44
CA ALA A 5 12.92 -41.86 -3.63
C ALA A 5 12.57 -41.12 -2.32
N ARG A 6 12.07 -41.83 -1.31
CA ARG A 6 11.64 -41.25 -0.02
C ARG A 6 12.69 -40.34 0.65
N PRO A 7 13.97 -40.73 0.80
CA PRO A 7 14.96 -39.88 1.47
C PRO A 7 15.21 -38.56 0.75
N ALA A 8 15.18 -38.57 -0.59
CA ALA A 8 15.36 -37.36 -1.39
C ALA A 8 14.15 -36.42 -1.27
N LEU A 9 12.94 -36.97 -1.20
CA LEU A 9 11.71 -36.20 -0.97
C LEU A 9 11.69 -35.59 0.43
N ASP A 10 12.08 -36.35 1.46
CA ASP A 10 12.11 -35.87 2.85
C ASP A 10 13.19 -34.78 3.04
N ALA A 11 14.35 -34.93 2.41
CA ALA A 11 15.38 -33.89 2.37
C ALA A 11 14.89 -32.63 1.63
N GLY A 12 14.17 -32.81 0.51
CA GLY A 12 13.53 -31.71 -0.22
C GLY A 12 12.49 -30.98 0.62
N ALA A 13 11.62 -31.71 1.33
CA ALA A 13 10.61 -31.13 2.21
C ALA A 13 11.25 -30.38 3.38
N THR A 14 12.31 -30.92 3.98
CA THR A 14 13.05 -30.26 5.07
C THR A 14 13.71 -28.96 4.59
N SER A 15 14.34 -28.99 3.42
CA SER A 15 14.94 -27.80 2.81
C SER A 15 13.89 -26.72 2.49
N ALA A 16 12.76 -27.12 1.89
CA ALA A 16 11.67 -26.20 1.59
C ALA A 16 11.07 -25.58 2.86
N ALA A 17 10.89 -26.38 3.93
CA ALA A 17 10.41 -25.87 5.21
C ALA A 17 11.38 -24.88 5.84
N ALA A 18 12.69 -25.17 5.83
CA ALA A 18 13.71 -24.26 6.33
C ALA A 18 13.75 -22.94 5.53
N ALA A 19 13.62 -23.02 4.20
CA ALA A 19 13.55 -21.84 3.34
C ALA A 19 12.29 -21.00 3.60
N LEU A 20 11.13 -21.65 3.80
CA LEU A 20 9.89 -20.96 4.14
C LEU A 20 10.01 -20.19 5.45
N VAL A 21 10.51 -20.83 6.51
CA VAL A 21 10.71 -20.18 7.81
C VAL A 21 11.65 -18.97 7.70
N ALA A 22 12.74 -19.09 6.93
CA ALA A 22 13.66 -17.98 6.72
C ALA A 22 13.02 -16.79 5.98
N VAL A 23 12.18 -17.07 4.96
CA VAL A 23 11.47 -16.03 4.21
C VAL A 23 10.37 -15.38 5.05
N GLU A 24 9.60 -16.17 5.80
CA GLU A 24 8.57 -15.65 6.72
C GLU A 24 9.18 -14.72 7.78
N ALA A 25 10.28 -15.13 8.40
CA ALA A 25 10.99 -14.31 9.37
C ALA A 25 11.47 -12.98 8.76
N ALA A 26 12.01 -13.00 7.55
CA ALA A 26 12.44 -11.77 6.86
C ALA A 26 11.26 -10.84 6.52
N ILE A 27 10.11 -11.39 6.13
CA ILE A 27 8.88 -10.62 5.87
C ILE A 27 8.35 -10.01 7.17
N ASP A 28 8.35 -10.75 8.28
CA ASP A 28 7.90 -10.26 9.58
C ASP A 28 8.78 -9.10 10.08
N ASP A 29 10.11 -9.22 9.95
CA ASP A 29 11.05 -8.15 10.29
C ASP A 29 10.79 -6.88 9.45
N GLU A 30 10.52 -7.03 8.14
CA GLU A 30 10.17 -5.91 7.26
C GLU A 30 8.84 -5.26 7.67
N ILE A 31 7.82 -6.07 7.97
CA ILE A 31 6.51 -5.60 8.44
C ILE A 31 6.65 -4.78 9.72
N ASP A 32 7.45 -5.26 10.68
CA ASP A 32 7.66 -4.57 11.95
C ASP A 32 8.44 -3.26 11.77
N GLY A 33 9.44 -3.24 10.89
CA GLY A 33 10.11 -2.01 10.47
C GLY A 33 9.14 -0.98 9.85
N LEU A 34 8.28 -1.42 8.94
CA LEU A 34 7.27 -0.56 8.30
C LEU A 34 6.21 -0.06 9.29
N ARG A 35 5.80 -0.89 10.27
CA ARG A 35 4.89 -0.49 11.34
C ARG A 35 5.51 0.59 12.23
N ALA A 36 6.77 0.44 12.62
CA ALA A 36 7.49 1.42 13.42
C ALA A 36 7.60 2.76 12.67
N ALA A 37 8.00 2.74 11.39
CA ALA A 37 8.06 3.93 10.55
C ALA A 37 6.69 4.62 10.41
N ARG A 38 5.60 3.83 10.30
CA ARG A 38 4.24 4.38 10.27
C ARG A 38 3.90 5.10 11.57
N VAL A 39 4.23 4.54 12.75
CA VAL A 39 3.95 5.19 14.04
C VAL A 39 4.64 6.54 14.13
N GLU A 40 5.90 6.62 13.70
CA GLU A 40 6.67 7.88 13.69
C GLU A 40 6.01 8.95 12.83
N VAL A 41 5.59 8.60 11.61
CA VAL A 41 4.93 9.53 10.68
C VAL A 41 3.57 9.96 11.22
N VAL A 42 2.77 9.01 11.71
CA VAL A 42 1.43 9.27 12.26
C VAL A 42 1.48 10.25 13.43
N GLY A 43 2.52 10.17 14.29
CA GLY A 43 2.71 11.10 15.40
C GLY A 43 2.92 12.56 14.99
N ARG A 44 3.20 12.84 13.71
CA ARG A 44 3.40 14.19 13.15
C ARG A 44 2.16 14.73 12.43
N LEU A 45 1.09 13.95 12.31
CA LEU A 45 -0.08 14.29 11.52
C LEU A 45 -1.22 14.81 12.39
N ASP A 46 -1.99 15.75 11.83
CA ASP A 46 -3.26 16.17 12.42
C ASP A 46 -4.25 14.99 12.53
N ALA A 47 -4.97 14.91 13.66
CA ALA A 47 -5.85 13.79 13.98
C ALA A 47 -7.05 13.68 13.03
N ALA A 48 -7.60 14.82 12.56
CA ALA A 48 -8.73 14.80 11.63
C ALA A 48 -8.28 14.34 10.24
N MET A 49 -7.08 14.74 9.80
CA MET A 49 -6.47 14.26 8.56
C MET A 49 -6.21 12.76 8.62
N LEU A 50 -5.58 12.27 9.69
CA LEU A 50 -5.35 10.84 9.91
C LEU A 50 -6.66 10.04 9.88
N ALA A 51 -7.70 10.51 10.58
CA ALA A 51 -8.99 9.85 10.59
C ALA A 51 -9.62 9.79 9.19
N ARG A 52 -9.46 10.84 8.36
CA ARG A 52 -9.92 10.83 6.96
C ARG A 52 -9.13 9.82 6.12
N TYR A 53 -7.81 9.79 6.26
CA TYR A 53 -6.95 8.83 5.58
C TYR A 53 -7.35 7.38 5.93
N GLU A 54 -7.48 7.04 7.22
CA GLU A 54 -7.80 5.68 7.65
C GLU A 54 -9.18 5.22 7.17
N ARG A 55 -10.19 6.09 7.22
CA ARG A 55 -11.53 5.77 6.67
C ARG A 55 -11.47 5.42 5.18
N LEU A 56 -10.73 6.21 4.40
CA LEU A 56 -10.57 5.95 2.96
C LEU A 56 -9.72 4.69 2.73
N ARG A 57 -8.66 4.48 3.51
CA ARG A 57 -7.77 3.31 3.40
C ARG A 57 -8.55 2.02 3.61
N THR A 58 -9.34 1.94 4.67
CA THR A 58 -10.16 0.75 4.97
C THR A 58 -11.23 0.52 3.90
N ARG A 59 -11.91 1.58 3.45
CA ARG A 59 -12.98 1.47 2.45
C ARG A 59 -12.48 1.11 1.04
N LEU A 60 -11.28 1.56 0.67
CA LEU A 60 -10.76 1.51 -0.71
C LEU A 60 -9.60 0.53 -0.90
N GLY A 61 -9.62 -0.57 -0.15
CA GLY A 61 -8.70 -1.70 -0.35
C GLY A 61 -7.25 -1.41 0.05
N GLY A 62 -7.02 -0.59 1.07
CA GLY A 62 -5.69 -0.31 1.61
C GLY A 62 -4.99 0.92 1.02
N VAL A 63 -5.59 1.59 0.03
CA VAL A 63 -5.00 2.77 -0.63
C VAL A 63 -5.96 3.96 -0.54
N ALA A 64 -5.65 4.91 0.35
CA ALA A 64 -6.46 6.13 0.53
C ALA A 64 -6.08 7.30 -0.40
N VAL A 65 -4.83 7.32 -0.87
CA VAL A 65 -4.24 8.43 -1.62
C VAL A 65 -3.85 7.94 -3.01
N GLY A 66 -4.27 8.67 -4.04
CA GLY A 66 -3.82 8.49 -5.42
C GLY A 66 -2.96 9.67 -5.85
N ARG A 67 -1.96 9.41 -6.69
CA ARG A 67 -1.23 10.45 -7.41
C ARG A 67 -1.98 10.78 -8.70
N LEU A 68 -1.97 12.06 -9.07
CA LEU A 68 -2.43 12.48 -10.39
C LEU A 68 -1.31 12.26 -11.42
N GLU A 69 -1.47 11.24 -12.26
CA GLU A 69 -0.55 10.91 -13.35
C GLU A 69 -1.07 11.51 -14.67
N GLY A 70 -0.60 12.71 -15.00
CA GLY A 70 -1.16 13.48 -16.11
C GLY A 70 -2.58 13.95 -15.78
N ALA A 71 -3.60 13.25 -16.28
CA ALA A 71 -5.00 13.46 -15.89
C ALA A 71 -5.59 12.26 -15.14
N ARG A 72 -4.83 11.20 -14.92
CA ARG A 72 -5.32 9.93 -14.36
C ARG A 72 -5.14 9.86 -12.86
N CYS A 73 -6.14 9.35 -12.15
CA CYS A 73 -5.99 8.95 -10.75
C CYS A 73 -5.27 7.60 -10.67
N SER A 74 -4.10 7.53 -10.02
CA SER A 74 -3.35 6.27 -9.87
C SER A 74 -4.06 5.21 -9.02
N GLY A 75 -5.10 5.58 -8.28
CA GLY A 75 -5.85 4.64 -7.45
C GLY A 75 -7.00 3.93 -8.16
N CYS A 76 -7.81 4.64 -8.95
CA CYS A 76 -8.93 4.03 -9.71
C CYS A 76 -8.64 3.88 -11.20
N HIS A 77 -7.52 4.42 -11.67
CA HIS A 77 -7.07 4.39 -13.06
C HIS A 77 -8.01 5.08 -14.06
N LEU A 78 -8.94 5.90 -13.58
CA LEU A 78 -9.82 6.72 -14.41
C LEU A 78 -9.22 8.11 -14.61
N ASP A 79 -9.49 8.67 -15.79
CA ASP A 79 -9.06 10.01 -16.17
C ASP A 79 -10.05 11.06 -15.61
N LEU A 80 -9.49 12.12 -15.02
CA LEU A 80 -10.21 13.32 -14.61
C LEU A 80 -10.38 14.23 -15.83
N SER A 81 -11.42 15.06 -15.81
CA SER A 81 -11.55 16.15 -16.77
C SER A 81 -10.39 17.13 -16.64
N THR A 82 -10.13 17.90 -17.70
CA THR A 82 -9.07 18.92 -17.72
C THR A 82 -9.22 19.92 -16.57
N ALA A 83 -10.45 20.30 -16.23
CA ALA A 83 -10.74 21.24 -15.14
C ALA A 83 -10.44 20.63 -13.76
N GLU A 84 -10.87 19.40 -13.52
CA GLU A 84 -10.61 18.69 -12.25
C GLU A 84 -9.11 18.45 -12.05
N ALA A 85 -8.41 17.97 -13.09
CA ALA A 85 -6.97 17.76 -13.03
C ALA A 85 -6.19 19.08 -12.83
N ALA A 86 -6.66 20.18 -13.42
CA ALA A 86 -6.09 21.50 -13.18
C ALA A 86 -6.33 21.99 -11.75
N ALA A 87 -7.52 21.74 -11.17
CA ALA A 87 -7.83 22.10 -9.79
C ALA A 87 -6.91 21.37 -8.80
N VAL A 88 -6.69 20.06 -8.99
CA VAL A 88 -5.76 19.26 -8.18
C VAL A 88 -4.32 19.82 -8.27
N ARG A 89 -3.85 20.17 -9.47
CA ARG A 89 -2.52 20.78 -9.64
C ARG A 89 -2.38 22.17 -9.03
N LYS A 90 -3.47 22.94 -9.01
CA LYS A 90 -3.51 24.28 -8.39
C LYS A 90 -3.61 24.23 -6.87
N ALA A 91 -4.05 23.10 -6.31
CA ALA A 91 -4.06 22.90 -4.88
C ALA A 91 -2.62 23.07 -4.38
N GLY A 92 -2.41 24.10 -3.56
CA GLY A 92 -1.07 24.44 -3.06
C GLY A 92 -0.49 23.32 -2.20
N PRO A 93 0.80 23.39 -1.84
CA PRO A 93 1.42 22.43 -0.95
C PRO A 93 0.59 22.25 0.34
N GLY A 94 0.18 21.02 0.62
CA GLY A 94 -0.63 20.68 1.79
C GLY A 94 -2.15 20.73 1.59
N GLN A 95 -2.66 21.15 0.42
CA GLN A 95 -4.08 21.00 0.10
C GLN A 95 -4.34 19.66 -0.60
N LEU A 96 -5.32 18.92 -0.08
CA LEU A 96 -5.75 17.62 -0.60
C LEU A 96 -7.08 17.77 -1.32
N SER A 97 -7.09 17.45 -2.62
CA SER A 97 -8.34 17.32 -3.39
C SER A 97 -8.88 15.90 -3.30
N ASP A 98 -10.18 15.70 -3.56
CA ASP A 98 -10.76 14.37 -3.68
C ASP A 98 -10.87 13.97 -5.16
N CYS A 99 -10.64 12.69 -5.46
CA CYS A 99 -10.95 12.13 -6.76
C CYS A 99 -12.48 12.06 -6.93
N PRO A 100 -13.07 12.69 -7.94
CA PRO A 100 -14.53 12.70 -8.14
C PRO A 100 -15.09 11.31 -8.47
N GLN A 101 -14.23 10.39 -8.95
CA GLN A 101 -14.63 9.05 -9.36
C GLN A 101 -14.64 8.04 -8.20
N CYS A 102 -13.63 8.08 -7.32
CA CYS A 102 -13.47 7.06 -6.27
C CYS A 102 -13.36 7.63 -4.84
N GLY A 103 -13.29 8.96 -4.69
CA GLY A 103 -13.20 9.64 -3.39
C GLY A 103 -11.84 9.53 -2.70
N ARG A 104 -10.79 9.02 -3.36
CA ARG A 104 -9.42 9.04 -2.81
C ARG A 104 -8.90 10.46 -2.69
N LEU A 105 -8.02 10.68 -1.73
CA LEU A 105 -7.22 11.90 -1.65
C LEU A 105 -6.30 11.95 -2.87
N LEU A 106 -6.24 13.09 -3.55
CA LEU A 106 -5.36 13.32 -4.68
C LEU A 106 -4.22 14.25 -4.31
N VAL A 107 -3.04 13.86 -4.75
CA VAL A 107 -1.81 14.66 -4.71
C VAL A 107 -1.26 14.80 -6.13
N ALA A 108 -0.73 15.97 -6.46
CA ALA A 108 0.00 16.21 -7.71
C ALA A 108 1.43 15.63 -7.62
#